data_AF-A0A8S2MNF3-F1
#
_entry.id   AF-A0A8S2MNF3-F1
#
_cell.length_a   1.000
_cell.length_b   1.000
_cell.length_c   1.000
_cell.angle_alpha   90.00
_cell.angle_beta   90.00
_cell.angle_gamma   90.00
#
_symmetry.space_group_name_H-M   'P 1'
#
loop_
_entity.id
_entity.type
_entity.pdbx_description
1 polymer ?
#
loop_
_entity_poly.entity_id
_entity_poly.type
_entity_poly.pdbx_seq_one_letter_code
_entity_poly.pdbx_strand_id
1 'polypeptide(L)'
;MTYFREAVVNTQELLDLLVKCENKIQTRIKIGVNSKMPSRFPPVVFCTPKELGGLSMLSVGHISIPQSDLRWSKQIDVGSTHFCSRTSHDEDQLILILYRYIMPWEAEFIDSQRVWTEYALKRQEANTQNKRLTLDDLEDSWDRGIPRIDTLFQKDRHVLAYDKEWRILKQNPFWWTHQRHDGKLWNLNNYRTDMTQALGGVEGILEHTLFKGFVFEILFFDVLTFSKSIRWKKLTNAQRSDLNQVPNRHFTSWWSPTIDRANVYVGFQVQLNFTGIFMHGKIPTLKISVIQIFRAHLWLKIRESVVLDLCQVFDQELDALEVETVQKETIHRRKSYKMNSSCADILLFAAYKWNTSKPSLLADSKDVIDNTTSEKYWIGVQLRRDKMSVNPSPTAVMIGIDLAYN
;
A
#
# COMPACT_ATOMS: atom_id res chain seq x y z
N MET A 1 -10.62 4.16 -25.07
CA MET A 1 -11.70 4.71 -24.23
C MET A 1 -12.04 6.15 -24.58
N THR A 2 -11.15 7.13 -24.42
CA THR A 2 -11.50 8.56 -24.60
C THR A 2 -11.85 8.98 -26.04
N TYR A 3 -11.30 8.30 -27.06
CA TYR A 3 -11.65 8.52 -28.47
C TYR A 3 -12.99 7.88 -28.85
N PHE A 4 -13.15 6.57 -28.62
CA PHE A 4 -14.33 5.81 -29.05
C PHE A 4 -15.54 5.91 -28.12
N ARG A 5 -15.32 6.23 -26.83
CA ARG A 5 -16.34 6.40 -25.78
C ARG A 5 -17.46 5.37 -25.82
N GLU A 6 -18.69 5.78 -26.12
CA GLU A 6 -19.90 4.94 -26.15
C GLU A 6 -19.81 3.77 -27.16
N ALA A 7 -19.07 3.91 -28.26
CA ALA A 7 -18.90 2.84 -29.24
C ALA A 7 -18.20 1.60 -28.66
N VAL A 8 -17.41 1.76 -27.60
CA VAL A 8 -16.73 0.65 -26.93
C VAL A 8 -17.73 -0.28 -26.25
N VAL A 9 -18.79 0.26 -25.65
CA VAL A 9 -19.81 -0.53 -24.93
C VAL A 9 -20.63 -1.37 -25.90
N ASN A 10 -20.87 -0.86 -27.10
CA ASN A 10 -21.65 -1.54 -28.13
C ASN A 10 -20.83 -2.62 -28.87
N THR A 11 -19.51 -2.69 -28.68
CA THR A 11 -18.63 -3.61 -29.39
C THR A 11 -18.13 -4.72 -28.45
N GLN A 12 -18.85 -5.84 -28.39
CA GLN A 12 -18.53 -6.96 -27.48
C GLN A 12 -17.12 -7.52 -27.69
N GLU A 13 -16.68 -7.69 -28.95
CA GLU A 13 -15.35 -8.20 -29.28
C GLU A 13 -14.23 -7.31 -28.71
N LEU A 14 -14.45 -6.00 -28.68
CA LEU A 14 -13.50 -5.05 -28.12
C LEU A 14 -13.45 -5.16 -26.60
N LEU A 15 -14.59 -5.37 -25.92
CA LEU A 15 -14.65 -5.60 -24.48
C LEU A 15 -13.86 -6.86 -24.08
N ASP A 16 -14.07 -7.96 -24.81
CA ASP A 16 -13.31 -9.19 -24.60
C ASP A 16 -11.81 -8.99 -24.80
N LEU A 17 -11.43 -8.24 -25.84
CA LEU A 17 -10.03 -7.92 -26.11
C LEU A 17 -9.42 -7.07 -24.99
N LEU A 18 -10.16 -6.09 -24.46
CA LEU A 18 -9.71 -5.23 -23.36
C LEU A 18 -9.45 -6.05 -22.10
N VAL A 19 -10.35 -6.94 -21.72
CA VAL A 19 -10.18 -7.85 -20.57
C VAL A 19 -8.98 -8.77 -20.79
N LYS A 20 -8.81 -9.35 -21.99
CA LYS A 20 -7.65 -10.18 -22.33
C LYS A 20 -6.34 -9.39 -22.23
N CYS A 21 -6.30 -8.15 -22.71
CA CYS A 21 -5.10 -7.30 -22.63
C CYS A 21 -4.79 -6.88 -21.20
N GLU A 22 -5.79 -6.53 -20.40
CA GLU A 22 -5.64 -6.22 -18.97
C GLU A 22 -5.01 -7.41 -18.23
N ASN A 23 -5.56 -8.61 -18.43
CA ASN A 23 -5.03 -9.85 -17.86
C ASN A 23 -3.60 -10.17 -18.35
N LYS A 24 -3.27 -9.89 -19.61
CA LYS A 24 -1.90 -10.05 -20.13
C LYS A 24 -0.92 -9.10 -19.43
N ILE A 25 -1.31 -7.85 -19.19
CA ILE A 25 -0.47 -6.87 -18.47
C ILE A 25 -0.30 -7.30 -17.00
N GLN A 26 -1.39 -7.65 -16.30
CA GLN A 26 -1.31 -8.17 -14.94
C GLN A 26 -0.43 -9.44 -14.87
N THR A 27 -0.55 -10.34 -15.84
CA THR A 27 0.29 -11.54 -15.94
C THR A 27 1.76 -11.19 -16.17
N ARG A 28 2.05 -10.14 -16.95
CA ARG A 28 3.43 -9.67 -17.13
C ARG A 28 4.04 -9.13 -15.84
N ILE A 29 3.26 -8.40 -15.04
CA ILE A 29 3.67 -7.90 -13.71
C ILE A 29 3.92 -9.09 -12.76
N LYS A 30 2.99 -10.04 -12.71
CA LYS A 30 3.10 -11.30 -11.95
C LYS A 30 4.40 -12.05 -12.28
N ILE A 31 4.71 -12.22 -13.57
CA ILE A 31 5.96 -12.84 -14.04
C ILE A 31 7.19 -12.05 -13.57
N GLY A 32 7.13 -10.71 -13.56
CA GLY A 32 8.21 -9.85 -13.05
C GLY A 32 8.56 -10.08 -11.58
N VAL A 33 7.59 -10.46 -10.76
CA VAL A 33 7.75 -10.81 -9.33
C VAL A 33 8.03 -12.31 -9.13
N ASN A 34 8.11 -13.08 -10.23
CA ASN A 34 8.29 -14.53 -10.24
C ASN A 34 7.18 -15.32 -9.53
N SER A 35 5.92 -14.86 -9.64
CA SER A 35 4.76 -15.61 -9.14
C SER A 35 3.52 -15.31 -9.95
N LYS A 36 2.75 -16.34 -10.33
CA LYS A 36 1.45 -16.19 -11.01
C LYS A 36 0.26 -16.41 -10.08
N MET A 37 0.51 -16.66 -8.79
CA MET A 37 -0.53 -17.07 -7.87
C MET A 37 -1.53 -15.93 -7.59
N PRO A 38 -2.83 -16.10 -7.86
CA PRO A 38 -3.82 -15.02 -7.68
C PRO A 38 -3.87 -14.44 -6.26
N SER A 39 -3.74 -15.27 -5.22
CA SER A 39 -3.87 -14.81 -3.83
C SER A 39 -2.78 -13.80 -3.40
N ARG A 40 -1.63 -13.76 -4.08
CA ARG A 40 -0.53 -12.81 -3.82
C ARG A 40 -0.70 -11.48 -4.54
N PHE A 41 -1.60 -11.45 -5.51
CA PHE A 41 -1.85 -10.28 -6.35
C PHE A 41 -3.34 -9.95 -6.32
N PRO A 42 -3.87 -9.59 -5.14
CA PRO A 42 -5.20 -9.04 -5.07
C PRO A 42 -5.30 -7.73 -5.87
N PRO A 43 -6.53 -7.33 -6.25
CA PRO A 43 -6.80 -6.09 -7.00
C PRO A 43 -6.09 -4.84 -6.50
N VAL A 44 -5.98 -4.73 -5.17
CA VAL A 44 -5.36 -3.61 -4.46
C VAL A 44 -3.92 -3.36 -4.93
N VAL A 45 -3.16 -4.41 -5.26
CA VAL A 45 -1.77 -4.28 -5.74
C VAL A 45 -1.69 -3.57 -7.10
N PHE A 46 -2.70 -3.76 -7.96
CA PHE A 46 -2.72 -3.18 -9.31
C PHE A 46 -3.37 -1.80 -9.35
N CYS A 47 -4.50 -1.64 -8.66
CA CYS A 47 -5.39 -0.49 -8.87
C CYS A 47 -5.16 0.65 -7.88
N THR A 48 -4.45 0.41 -6.79
CA THR A 48 -4.10 1.45 -5.81
C THR A 48 -3.36 2.60 -6.50
N PRO A 49 -3.69 3.88 -6.19
CA PRO A 49 -2.99 5.04 -6.71
C PRO A 49 -1.47 5.00 -6.44
N LYS A 50 -0.67 5.65 -7.29
CA LYS A 50 0.80 5.61 -7.19
C LYS A 50 1.32 6.27 -5.91
N GLU A 51 0.55 7.19 -5.37
CA GLU A 51 0.80 7.98 -4.17
C GLU A 51 0.65 7.13 -2.90
N LEU A 52 -0.07 6.01 -2.99
CA LEU A 52 -0.13 4.97 -1.95
C LEU A 52 0.74 3.75 -2.32
N GLY A 53 1.64 3.90 -3.30
CA GLY A 53 2.64 2.90 -3.69
C GLY A 53 2.11 1.81 -4.63
N GLY A 54 0.88 1.95 -5.15
CA GLY A 54 0.31 1.06 -6.15
C GLY A 54 0.72 1.39 -7.59
N LEU A 55 0.18 0.65 -8.55
CA LEU A 55 0.48 0.85 -9.98
C LEU A 55 -0.47 1.85 -10.66
N SER A 56 -1.59 2.21 -10.02
CA SER A 56 -2.67 3.01 -10.58
C SER A 56 -3.15 2.48 -11.93
N MET A 57 -3.24 1.16 -12.06
CA MET A 57 -3.76 0.54 -13.27
C MET A 57 -5.23 0.91 -13.42
N LEU A 58 -5.58 1.55 -14.53
CA LEU A 58 -6.97 1.85 -14.85
C LEU A 58 -7.64 0.57 -15.31
N SER A 59 -8.56 0.05 -14.51
CA SER A 59 -9.30 -1.15 -14.86
C SER A 59 -10.43 -0.82 -15.83
N VAL A 60 -10.48 -1.59 -16.91
CA VAL A 60 -11.59 -1.55 -17.86
C VAL A 60 -12.50 -2.75 -17.64
N GLY A 61 -11.98 -3.87 -17.12
CA GLY A 61 -12.75 -5.03 -16.69
C GLY A 61 -13.42 -4.88 -15.32
N HIS A 62 -14.19 -5.91 -14.94
CA HIS A 62 -14.71 -6.03 -13.59
C HIS A 62 -13.64 -6.63 -12.69
N ILE A 63 -13.40 -6.02 -11.53
CA ILE A 63 -12.50 -6.57 -10.53
C ILE A 63 -13.28 -6.81 -9.25
N SER A 64 -13.55 -8.08 -8.93
CA SER A 64 -14.07 -8.46 -7.62
C SER A 64 -12.96 -8.37 -6.57
N ILE A 65 -13.22 -7.59 -5.52
CA ILE A 65 -12.32 -7.46 -4.37
C ILE A 65 -12.77 -8.47 -3.32
N PRO A 66 -11.92 -9.44 -2.94
CA PRO A 66 -12.26 -10.40 -1.89
C PRO A 66 -12.57 -9.71 -0.55
N GLN A 67 -13.60 -10.17 0.16
CA GLN A 67 -13.95 -9.63 1.50
C GLN A 67 -12.80 -9.78 2.53
N SER A 68 -11.90 -10.76 2.35
CA SER A 68 -10.71 -10.90 3.19
C SER A 68 -9.81 -9.67 3.14
N ASP A 69 -9.82 -8.94 2.03
CA ASP A 69 -8.90 -7.84 1.76
C ASP A 69 -9.41 -6.52 2.33
N LEU A 70 -10.65 -6.49 2.85
CA LEU A 70 -11.31 -5.31 3.44
C LEU A 70 -11.15 -5.24 4.97
N ARG A 71 -10.41 -6.18 5.58
CA ARG A 71 -10.16 -6.23 7.02
C ARG A 71 -8.89 -5.47 7.37
N TRP A 72 -8.96 -4.65 8.40
CA TRP A 72 -7.81 -3.90 8.92
C TRP A 72 -7.83 -3.82 10.44
N SER A 73 -6.71 -3.43 11.06
CA SER A 73 -6.59 -3.38 12.51
C SER A 73 -5.73 -2.21 12.98
N LYS A 74 -6.02 -1.66 14.16
CA LYS A 74 -5.23 -0.59 14.75
C LYS A 74 -4.95 -0.89 16.21
N GLN A 75 -3.71 -0.70 16.62
CA GLN A 75 -3.33 -0.77 18.03
C GLN A 75 -3.61 0.59 18.68
N ILE A 76 -4.39 0.56 19.76
CA ILE A 76 -4.74 1.71 20.59
C ILE A 76 -4.25 1.37 22.02
N ASP A 77 -4.13 2.36 22.90
CA ASP A 77 -3.67 2.19 24.29
C ASP A 77 -4.45 1.12 25.08
N VAL A 78 -5.68 0.80 24.67
CA VAL A 78 -6.56 -0.21 25.29
C VAL A 78 -6.40 -1.62 24.66
N GLY A 79 -5.68 -1.76 23.55
CA GLY A 79 -5.43 -3.02 22.86
C GLY A 79 -5.57 -2.93 21.33
N SER A 80 -5.54 -4.10 20.67
CA SER A 80 -5.75 -4.19 19.22
C SER A 80 -7.23 -4.19 18.86
N THR A 81 -7.65 -3.29 17.98
CA THR A 81 -9.03 -3.18 17.46
C THR A 81 -9.09 -3.64 16.00
N HIS A 82 -10.15 -4.36 15.63
CA HIS A 82 -10.36 -4.89 14.28
C HIS A 82 -11.52 -4.16 13.58
N PHE A 83 -11.31 -3.76 12.33
CA PHE A 83 -12.29 -3.05 11.50
C PHE A 83 -12.50 -3.79 10.18
N CYS A 84 -13.69 -3.63 9.58
CA CYS A 84 -14.04 -4.18 8.27
C CYS A 84 -14.86 -3.14 7.51
N SER A 85 -14.43 -2.77 6.30
CA SER A 85 -15.04 -1.66 5.55
C SER A 85 -16.38 -2.00 4.89
N ARG A 86 -16.90 -3.22 5.04
CA ARG A 86 -18.21 -3.62 4.50
C ARG A 86 -18.80 -4.82 5.27
N THR A 87 -20.06 -4.71 5.72
CA THR A 87 -20.79 -5.77 6.44
C THR A 87 -22.02 -6.33 5.70
N SER A 88 -22.22 -5.98 4.42
CA SER A 88 -23.35 -6.48 3.63
C SER A 88 -22.91 -7.22 2.36
N HIS A 89 -23.54 -8.37 2.13
CA HIS A 89 -23.56 -9.10 0.86
C HIS A 89 -24.37 -8.29 -0.14
N ASP A 90 -23.71 -7.65 -1.09
CA ASP A 90 -24.32 -7.33 -2.38
C ASP A 90 -23.34 -7.83 -3.44
N GLU A 91 -23.66 -9.01 -3.98
CA GLU A 91 -23.07 -9.54 -5.19
C GLU A 91 -23.43 -8.64 -6.37
N ASP A 92 -22.47 -8.47 -7.27
CA ASP A 92 -22.62 -8.09 -8.67
C ASP A 92 -23.36 -6.78 -8.98
N GLN A 93 -22.59 -5.68 -9.01
CA GLN A 93 -22.91 -4.57 -9.89
C GLN A 93 -21.83 -4.44 -10.98
N LEU A 94 -22.13 -5.04 -12.14
CA LEU A 94 -21.32 -5.04 -13.36
C LEU A 94 -21.26 -3.65 -13.99
N ILE A 95 -20.24 -2.84 -13.65
CA ILE A 95 -19.98 -1.64 -14.44
C ILE A 95 -18.48 -1.53 -14.72
N LEU A 96 -18.16 -1.41 -16.03
CA LEU A 96 -16.83 -1.06 -16.54
C LEU A 96 -16.38 0.22 -15.82
N ILE A 97 -15.45 0.09 -14.87
CA ILE A 97 -15.20 1.15 -13.89
C ILE A 97 -14.79 2.43 -14.61
N LEU A 98 -13.91 2.34 -15.62
CA LEU A 98 -13.42 3.51 -16.34
C LEU A 98 -14.47 4.20 -17.23
N TYR A 99 -15.42 3.47 -17.82
CA TYR A 99 -16.42 4.06 -18.73
C TYR A 99 -17.35 5.04 -18.00
N ARG A 100 -17.71 4.76 -16.74
CA ARG A 100 -18.58 5.64 -15.94
C ARG A 100 -18.04 7.05 -15.76
N TYR A 101 -16.72 7.22 -15.81
CA TYR A 101 -16.06 8.50 -15.59
C TYR A 101 -15.69 9.20 -16.90
N ILE A 102 -16.08 8.65 -18.05
CA ILE A 102 -15.89 9.29 -19.35
C ILE A 102 -17.27 9.65 -19.88
N MET A 103 -17.54 10.95 -20.03
CA MET A 103 -18.80 11.44 -20.57
C MET A 103 -18.96 10.97 -22.03
N PRO A 104 -20.12 10.44 -22.43
CA PRO A 104 -20.43 10.09 -23.83
C PRO A 104 -20.24 11.29 -24.78
N TRP A 105 -20.04 11.03 -26.08
CA TRP A 105 -19.82 12.12 -27.05
C TRP A 105 -21.09 12.94 -27.25
N GLU A 106 -22.24 12.28 -27.35
CA GLU A 106 -23.55 12.93 -27.48
C GLU A 106 -23.77 13.97 -26.35
N ALA A 107 -23.55 13.55 -25.10
CA ALA A 107 -23.68 14.42 -23.94
C ALA A 107 -22.68 15.59 -23.97
N GLU A 108 -21.43 15.36 -24.38
CA GLU A 108 -20.44 16.45 -24.50
C GLU A 108 -20.80 17.46 -25.60
N PHE A 109 -21.36 17.03 -26.73
CA PHE A 109 -21.75 17.97 -27.79
C PHE A 109 -22.92 18.85 -27.37
N ILE A 110 -23.92 18.26 -26.71
CA ILE A 110 -25.07 19.00 -26.16
C ILE A 110 -24.60 19.99 -25.10
N ASP A 111 -23.77 19.54 -24.15
CA ASP A 111 -23.23 20.42 -23.10
C ASP A 111 -22.33 21.51 -23.70
N SER A 112 -21.54 21.20 -24.73
CA SER A 112 -20.69 22.17 -25.43
C SER A 112 -21.50 23.29 -26.05
N GLN A 113 -22.58 22.97 -26.78
CA GLN A 113 -23.44 23.98 -27.38
C GLN A 113 -24.02 24.92 -26.31
N ARG A 114 -24.53 24.35 -25.21
CA ARG A 114 -25.07 25.12 -24.09
C ARG A 114 -24.02 26.01 -23.42
N VAL A 115 -22.85 25.45 -23.13
CA VAL A 115 -21.77 26.16 -22.43
C VAL A 115 -21.21 27.31 -23.28
N TRP A 116 -21.05 27.11 -24.59
CA TRP A 116 -20.58 28.16 -25.49
C TRP A 116 -21.63 29.25 -25.77
N THR A 117 -22.93 28.92 -25.79
CA THR A 117 -23.99 29.95 -25.89
C THR A 117 -24.07 30.78 -24.60
N GLU A 118 -24.02 30.14 -23.43
CA GLU A 118 -23.95 30.82 -22.14
C GLU A 118 -22.71 31.73 -22.05
N TYR A 119 -21.53 31.26 -22.47
CA TYR A 119 -20.32 32.07 -22.53
C TYR A 119 -20.46 33.29 -23.45
N ALA A 120 -21.08 33.13 -24.62
CA ALA A 120 -21.30 34.22 -25.56
C ALA A 120 -22.21 35.31 -24.97
N LEU A 121 -23.27 34.92 -24.27
CA LEU A 121 -24.18 35.84 -23.56
C LEU A 121 -23.44 36.57 -22.43
N LYS A 122 -22.76 35.84 -21.55
CA LYS A 122 -21.96 36.42 -20.45
C LYS A 122 -20.91 37.41 -20.98
N ARG A 123 -20.28 37.10 -22.12
CA ARG A 123 -19.31 37.99 -22.77
C ARG A 123 -19.96 39.25 -23.33
N GLN A 124 -21.15 39.14 -23.91
CA GLN A 124 -21.89 40.30 -24.40
C GLN A 124 -22.32 41.21 -23.23
N GLU A 125 -22.82 40.65 -22.14
CA GLU A 125 -23.19 41.37 -20.92
C GLU A 125 -21.99 42.03 -20.24
N ALA A 126 -20.85 41.34 -20.17
CA ALA A 126 -19.63 41.94 -19.64
C ALA A 126 -19.18 43.14 -20.49
N ASN A 127 -19.25 43.02 -21.82
CA ASN A 127 -18.91 44.11 -22.73
C ASN A 127 -19.88 45.30 -22.61
N THR A 128 -21.19 45.08 -22.46
CA THR A 128 -22.15 46.18 -22.25
C THR A 128 -21.94 46.88 -20.91
N GLN A 129 -21.51 46.15 -19.89
CA GLN A 129 -21.12 46.69 -18.58
C GLN A 129 -19.68 47.25 -18.54
N ASN A 130 -18.94 47.23 -19.66
CA ASN A 130 -17.50 47.55 -19.72
C ASN A 130 -16.65 46.81 -18.67
N LYS A 131 -17.07 45.59 -18.30
CA LYS A 131 -16.34 44.69 -17.41
C LYS A 131 -15.60 43.64 -18.22
N ARG A 132 -14.49 43.17 -17.67
CA ARG A 132 -13.76 42.03 -18.22
C ARG A 132 -14.21 40.78 -17.49
N LEU A 133 -14.57 39.74 -18.25
CA LEU A 133 -14.81 38.40 -17.71
C LEU A 133 -13.60 37.90 -16.93
N THR A 134 -13.85 37.47 -15.70
CA THR A 134 -12.88 36.86 -14.80
C THR A 134 -13.06 35.35 -14.74
N LEU A 135 -12.17 34.66 -14.03
CA LEU A 135 -12.23 33.21 -13.85
C LEU A 135 -13.48 32.80 -13.05
N ASP A 136 -13.81 33.59 -12.02
CA ASP A 136 -14.94 33.35 -11.11
C ASP A 136 -16.28 33.32 -11.84
N ASP A 137 -16.45 34.13 -12.89
CA ASP A 137 -17.66 34.17 -13.72
C ASP A 137 -17.90 32.88 -14.53
N LEU A 138 -16.86 32.04 -14.66
CA LEU A 138 -16.81 30.84 -15.51
C LEU A 138 -16.45 29.56 -14.74
N GLU A 139 -16.40 29.59 -13.41
CA GLU A 139 -15.98 28.45 -12.59
C GLU A 139 -16.87 27.22 -12.84
N ASP A 140 -18.19 27.41 -12.97
CA ASP A 140 -19.16 26.34 -13.23
C ASP A 140 -18.95 25.59 -14.56
N SER A 141 -18.36 26.27 -15.55
CA SER A 141 -18.16 25.75 -16.91
C SER A 141 -16.70 25.62 -17.32
N TRP A 142 -15.78 25.76 -16.38
CA TRP A 142 -14.33 25.82 -16.62
C TRP A 142 -13.80 24.63 -17.42
N ASP A 143 -14.12 23.42 -16.97
CA ASP A 143 -13.70 22.16 -17.60
C ASP A 143 -14.69 21.66 -18.68
N ARG A 144 -15.60 22.51 -19.18
CA ARG A 144 -16.66 22.12 -20.12
C ARG A 144 -16.47 22.72 -21.51
N GLY A 145 -17.16 22.14 -22.49
CA GLY A 145 -17.14 22.57 -23.88
C GLY A 145 -16.12 21.85 -24.77
N ILE A 146 -16.39 21.88 -26.07
CA ILE A 146 -15.46 21.49 -27.14
C ILE A 146 -15.42 22.65 -28.14
N PRO A 147 -14.29 23.39 -28.23
CA PRO A 147 -13.12 23.34 -27.35
C PRO A 147 -13.45 23.67 -25.89
N ARG A 148 -12.60 23.27 -24.93
CA ARG A 148 -12.81 23.57 -23.51
C ARG A 148 -12.66 25.07 -23.23
N ILE A 149 -13.49 25.62 -22.33
CA ILE A 149 -13.47 27.06 -21.99
C ILE A 149 -12.13 27.49 -21.39
N ASP A 150 -11.52 26.66 -20.54
CA ASP A 150 -10.23 26.93 -19.90
C ASP A 150 -9.11 27.31 -20.89
N THR A 151 -9.19 26.82 -22.14
CA THR A 151 -8.21 27.12 -23.20
C THR A 151 -8.11 28.60 -23.53
N LEU A 152 -9.16 29.39 -23.29
CA LEU A 152 -9.19 30.85 -23.49
C LEU A 152 -8.21 31.60 -22.57
N PHE A 153 -7.86 30.99 -21.43
CA PHE A 153 -7.03 31.56 -20.37
C PHE A 153 -5.58 31.04 -20.39
N GLN A 154 -5.19 30.31 -21.44
CA GLN A 154 -3.81 29.86 -21.60
C GLN A 154 -2.84 31.02 -21.80
N LYS A 155 -1.64 30.87 -21.23
CA LYS A 155 -0.55 31.87 -21.34
C LYS A 155 -0.14 32.11 -22.79
N ASP A 156 -0.10 31.05 -23.60
CA ASP A 156 0.46 31.08 -24.96
C ASP A 156 -0.60 31.24 -26.07
N ARG A 157 -1.84 31.61 -25.73
CA ARG A 157 -2.97 31.67 -26.67
C ARG A 157 -2.72 32.54 -27.91
N HIS A 158 -1.92 33.60 -27.76
CA HIS A 158 -1.59 34.51 -28.85
C HIS A 158 -0.68 33.85 -29.89
N VAL A 159 0.20 32.94 -29.46
CA VAL A 159 1.06 32.15 -30.36
C VAL A 159 0.26 31.03 -31.03
N LEU A 160 -0.61 30.36 -30.27
CA LEU A 160 -1.46 29.27 -30.77
C LEU A 160 -2.43 29.72 -31.87
N ALA A 161 -2.76 31.01 -31.96
CA ALA A 161 -3.57 31.55 -33.04
C ALA A 161 -2.95 31.34 -34.43
N TYR A 162 -1.61 31.28 -34.51
CA TYR A 162 -0.85 31.06 -35.75
C TYR A 162 -0.58 29.58 -36.05
N ASP A 163 -0.79 28.70 -35.07
CA ASP A 163 -0.60 27.25 -35.20
C ASP A 163 -1.79 26.63 -35.94
N LYS A 164 -1.78 26.72 -37.28
CA LYS A 164 -2.81 26.15 -38.16
C LYS A 164 -2.43 24.72 -38.56
N GLU A 165 -3.44 23.91 -38.88
CA GLU A 165 -3.25 22.53 -39.39
C GLU A 165 -2.50 21.56 -38.45
N TRP A 166 -2.45 21.87 -37.16
CA TRP A 166 -1.75 21.07 -36.14
C TRP A 166 -2.22 19.60 -36.02
N ARG A 167 -3.37 19.23 -36.61
CA ARG A 167 -3.96 17.88 -36.58
C ARG A 167 -3.29 16.88 -37.54
N ILE A 168 -2.38 17.30 -38.42
CA ILE A 168 -1.81 16.45 -39.49
C ILE A 168 -0.60 15.59 -39.01
N LEU A 169 -0.46 15.37 -37.70
CA LEU A 169 0.67 14.62 -37.13
C LEU A 169 0.39 13.12 -36.99
N LYS A 170 1.39 12.28 -37.32
CA LYS A 170 1.32 10.82 -37.20
C LYS A 170 2.14 10.28 -36.03
N GLN A 171 1.55 9.28 -35.36
CA GLN A 171 2.15 8.36 -34.37
C GLN A 171 2.08 8.78 -32.88
N ASN A 172 0.87 9.03 -32.36
CA ASN A 172 0.58 9.14 -30.91
C ASN A 172 -0.81 8.52 -30.64
N PRO A 173 -1.07 7.79 -29.53
CA PRO A 173 -2.42 7.37 -29.17
C PRO A 173 -3.45 8.52 -29.08
N PHE A 174 -3.00 9.75 -28.83
CA PHE A 174 -3.81 10.98 -28.84
C PHE A 174 -3.63 11.81 -30.12
N TRP A 175 -3.42 11.15 -31.27
CA TRP A 175 -3.24 11.81 -32.58
C TRP A 175 -4.39 12.76 -32.98
N TRP A 176 -5.58 12.57 -32.42
CA TRP A 176 -6.81 13.28 -32.78
C TRP A 176 -7.06 14.57 -31.97
N THR A 177 -6.31 14.81 -30.89
CA THR A 177 -6.52 15.94 -29.98
C THR A 177 -5.22 16.55 -29.48
N HIS A 178 -5.26 17.83 -29.12
CA HIS A 178 -4.13 18.50 -28.50
C HIS A 178 -4.60 19.37 -27.35
N GLN A 179 -4.06 19.16 -26.14
CA GLN A 179 -4.49 19.85 -24.92
C GLN A 179 -4.39 21.38 -25.01
N ARG A 180 -3.46 21.92 -25.81
CA ARG A 180 -3.37 23.38 -25.99
C ARG A 180 -4.52 23.96 -26.82
N HIS A 181 -5.07 23.19 -27.76
CA HIS A 181 -6.12 23.66 -28.67
C HIS A 181 -7.51 23.22 -28.22
N ASP A 182 -7.68 21.95 -27.86
CA ASP A 182 -8.97 21.39 -27.47
C ASP A 182 -9.22 21.45 -25.96
N GLY A 183 -8.16 21.58 -25.14
CA GLY A 183 -8.20 21.40 -23.69
C GLY A 183 -8.13 19.93 -23.27
N LYS A 184 -8.21 19.66 -21.97
CA LYS A 184 -8.20 18.29 -21.45
C LYS A 184 -9.60 17.69 -21.55
N LEU A 185 -9.79 16.71 -22.44
CA LEU A 185 -11.12 16.16 -22.76
C LEU A 185 -11.64 15.07 -21.81
N TRP A 186 -10.94 14.80 -20.70
CA TRP A 186 -11.35 13.81 -19.71
C TRP A 186 -10.79 14.16 -18.33
N ASN A 187 -11.54 13.83 -17.28
CA ASN A 187 -11.11 13.97 -15.91
C ASN A 187 -11.36 12.66 -15.15
N LEU A 188 -10.31 12.09 -14.57
CA LEU A 188 -10.34 10.80 -13.85
C LEU A 188 -10.02 10.97 -12.35
N ASN A 189 -10.13 12.19 -11.82
CA ASN A 189 -9.90 12.45 -10.39
C ASN A 189 -10.94 11.72 -9.53
N ASN A 190 -12.20 11.68 -9.98
CA ASN A 190 -13.26 10.96 -9.28
C ASN A 190 -13.03 9.45 -9.33
N TYR A 191 -12.64 8.91 -10.49
CA TYR A 191 -12.26 7.48 -10.62
C TYR A 191 -11.25 7.08 -9.56
N ARG A 192 -10.23 7.90 -9.35
CA ARG A 192 -9.19 7.62 -8.37
C ARG A 192 -9.72 7.62 -6.93
N THR A 193 -10.54 8.61 -6.59
CA THR A 193 -11.13 8.74 -5.25
C THR A 193 -12.04 7.55 -4.95
N ASP A 194 -12.92 7.23 -5.89
CA ASP A 194 -13.88 6.14 -5.77
C ASP A 194 -13.18 4.78 -5.76
N MET A 195 -12.11 4.60 -6.55
CA MET A 195 -11.29 3.38 -6.51
C MET A 195 -10.61 3.21 -5.15
N THR A 196 -10.14 4.30 -4.54
CA THR A 196 -9.53 4.25 -3.20
C THR A 196 -10.55 3.82 -2.14
N GLN A 197 -11.78 4.33 -2.22
CA GLN A 197 -12.87 3.92 -1.34
C GLN A 197 -13.29 2.48 -1.58
N ALA A 198 -13.42 2.06 -2.85
CA ALA A 198 -13.79 0.69 -3.22
C ALA A 198 -12.78 -0.35 -2.70
N LEU A 199 -11.50 0.00 -2.61
CA LEU A 199 -10.43 -0.84 -2.06
C LEU A 199 -10.42 -0.90 -0.53
N GLY A 200 -11.38 -0.27 0.17
CA GLY A 200 -11.47 -0.26 1.63
C GLY A 200 -10.88 1.00 2.28
N GLY A 201 -10.75 2.09 1.51
CA GLY A 201 -10.19 3.35 1.99
C GLY A 201 -8.67 3.32 2.13
N VAL A 202 -8.08 4.43 2.55
CA VAL A 202 -6.62 4.54 2.69
C VAL A 202 -6.08 3.57 3.74
N GLU A 203 -6.72 3.46 4.90
CA GLU A 203 -6.28 2.55 5.97
C GLU A 203 -6.37 1.09 5.54
N GLY A 204 -7.45 0.68 4.89
CA GLY A 204 -7.60 -0.69 4.37
C GLY A 204 -6.54 -1.05 3.33
N ILE A 205 -6.18 -0.11 2.44
CA ILE A 205 -5.09 -0.30 1.47
C ILE A 205 -3.74 -0.48 2.19
N LEU A 206 -3.46 0.32 3.21
CA LEU A 206 -2.15 0.34 3.89
C LEU A 206 -1.90 -0.91 4.76
N GLU A 207 -2.91 -1.71 5.10
CA GLU A 207 -2.70 -3.03 5.71
C GLU A 207 -2.00 -4.03 4.79
N HIS A 208 -2.17 -3.86 3.48
CA HIS A 208 -1.53 -4.72 2.48
C HIS A 208 -0.06 -4.34 2.25
N THR A 209 0.44 -3.35 2.98
CA THR A 209 1.76 -2.77 2.76
C THR A 209 2.59 -2.79 4.04
N LEU A 210 3.90 -2.54 3.92
CA LEU A 210 4.80 -2.36 5.07
C LEU A 210 4.62 -1.02 5.80
N PHE A 211 3.53 -0.28 5.56
CA PHE A 211 3.33 1.06 6.10
C PHE A 211 3.51 1.13 7.62
N LYS A 212 2.87 0.21 8.36
CA LYS A 212 2.94 0.17 9.82
C LYS A 212 4.39 0.04 10.31
N GLY A 213 5.21 -0.77 9.64
CA GLY A 213 6.62 -0.96 9.96
C GLY A 213 7.50 0.30 9.81
N PHE A 214 7.04 1.32 9.07
CA PHE A 214 7.82 2.55 8.88
C PHE A 214 7.55 3.64 9.93
N VAL A 215 6.55 3.50 10.82
CA VAL A 215 6.23 4.49 11.88
C VAL A 215 6.08 5.92 11.33
N PHE A 216 5.43 6.09 10.17
CA PHE A 216 5.19 7.41 9.59
C PHE A 216 3.70 7.80 9.62
N GLU A 217 3.42 9.08 9.87
CA GLU A 217 2.08 9.67 9.69
C GLU A 217 1.83 10.17 8.26
N ILE A 218 2.90 10.47 7.49
CA ILE A 218 2.80 11.05 6.14
C ILE A 218 3.67 10.27 5.16
N LEU A 219 3.07 9.85 4.05
CA LEU A 219 3.73 9.09 2.99
C LEU A 219 4.09 10.02 1.82
N PHE A 220 5.37 10.16 1.51
CA PHE A 220 5.83 10.78 0.27
C PHE A 220 6.73 9.81 -0.51
N PHE A 221 6.23 9.33 -1.66
CA PHE A 221 7.01 8.46 -2.53
C PHE A 221 7.86 9.27 -3.50
N ASP A 222 9.15 9.41 -3.17
CA ASP A 222 10.10 10.12 -4.02
C ASP A 222 10.74 9.19 -5.06
N VAL A 223 9.94 8.67 -6.00
CA VAL A 223 10.40 7.73 -7.05
C VAL A 223 11.32 8.41 -8.09
N LEU A 224 11.34 9.74 -8.12
CA LEU A 224 11.88 10.51 -9.25
C LEU A 224 13.29 11.07 -9.04
N THR A 225 13.80 11.12 -7.81
CA THR A 225 15.09 11.79 -7.50
C THR A 225 16.28 10.97 -7.98
N PHE A 226 16.30 9.66 -7.70
CA PHE A 226 17.42 8.78 -8.10
C PHE A 226 17.50 8.55 -9.62
N SER A 227 16.35 8.36 -10.28
CA SER A 227 16.32 8.06 -11.72
C SER A 227 16.73 9.24 -12.60
N LYS A 228 16.52 10.49 -12.16
CA LYS A 228 16.91 11.71 -12.90
C LYS A 228 18.43 11.91 -12.96
N SER A 229 19.15 11.66 -11.87
CA SER A 229 20.62 11.82 -11.81
C SER A 229 21.35 10.80 -12.69
N ILE A 230 20.81 9.59 -12.81
CA ILE A 230 21.47 8.47 -13.49
C ILE A 230 21.15 8.43 -14.99
N ARG A 231 20.03 9.01 -15.42
CA ARG A 231 19.59 9.03 -16.83
C ARG A 231 20.62 9.66 -17.77
N TRP A 232 21.38 10.65 -17.27
CA TRP A 232 22.37 11.38 -18.04
C TRP A 232 23.78 10.77 -17.97
N LYS A 233 23.98 9.71 -17.18
CA LYS A 233 25.27 9.00 -17.12
C LYS A 233 25.35 7.98 -18.26
N LYS A 234 26.53 7.89 -18.88
CA LYS A 234 26.81 6.87 -19.91
C LYS A 234 26.93 5.51 -19.21
N LEU A 235 25.97 4.63 -19.49
CA LEU A 235 25.85 3.30 -18.88
C LEU A 235 25.80 2.23 -19.96
N THR A 236 26.31 1.05 -19.64
CA THR A 236 26.14 -0.12 -20.49
C THR A 236 24.69 -0.62 -20.46
N ASN A 237 24.27 -1.38 -21.47
CA ASN A 237 22.92 -1.95 -21.50
C ASN A 237 22.67 -2.91 -20.32
N ALA A 238 23.70 -3.60 -19.84
CA ALA A 238 23.62 -4.44 -18.65
C ALA A 238 23.35 -3.59 -17.39
N GLN A 239 24.10 -2.51 -17.19
CA GLN A 239 23.88 -1.59 -16.05
C GLN A 239 22.48 -0.96 -16.08
N ARG A 240 21.98 -0.59 -17.27
CA ARG A 240 20.60 -0.09 -17.43
C ARG A 240 19.56 -1.14 -17.07
N SER A 241 19.78 -2.39 -17.48
CA SER A 241 18.90 -3.52 -17.12
C SER A 241 18.83 -3.71 -15.60
N ASP A 242 19.97 -3.63 -14.90
CA ASP A 242 20.01 -3.75 -13.45
C ASP A 242 19.34 -2.57 -12.73
N LEU A 243 19.56 -1.35 -13.21
CA LEU A 243 18.92 -0.15 -12.65
C LEU A 243 17.39 -0.16 -12.83
N ASN A 244 16.89 -0.74 -13.92
CA ASN A 244 15.46 -0.91 -14.14
C ASN A 244 14.81 -1.88 -13.13
N GLN A 245 15.59 -2.67 -12.38
CA GLN A 245 15.06 -3.51 -11.30
C GLN A 245 14.84 -2.75 -10.00
N VAL A 246 15.45 -1.57 -9.80
CA VAL A 246 15.37 -0.83 -8.53
C VAL A 246 13.93 -0.40 -8.19
N PRO A 247 13.14 0.18 -9.12
CA PRO A 247 11.74 0.49 -8.82
C PRO A 247 10.91 -0.76 -8.50
N ASN A 248 11.21 -1.88 -9.16
CA ASN A 248 10.52 -3.15 -8.90
C ASN A 248 10.85 -3.70 -7.52
N ARG A 249 12.10 -3.54 -7.04
CA ARG A 249 12.48 -3.92 -5.66
C ARG A 249 11.69 -3.12 -4.64
N HIS A 250 11.59 -1.81 -4.84
CA HIS A 250 10.80 -0.92 -3.99
C HIS A 250 9.32 -1.35 -3.98
N PHE A 251 8.73 -1.58 -5.15
CA PHE A 251 7.36 -2.07 -5.27
C PHE A 251 7.16 -3.40 -4.53
N THR A 252 8.03 -4.39 -4.74
CA THR A 252 7.90 -5.70 -4.06
C THR A 252 8.16 -5.63 -2.56
N SER A 253 8.97 -4.68 -2.10
CA SER A 253 9.19 -4.44 -0.67
C SER A 253 7.96 -3.79 -0.04
N TRP A 254 7.40 -2.77 -0.68
CA TRP A 254 6.22 -2.06 -0.17
C TRP A 254 5.02 -3.00 0.00
N TRP A 255 4.74 -3.83 -0.99
CA TRP A 255 3.65 -4.82 -0.98
C TRP A 255 4.06 -6.18 -0.40
N SER A 256 5.18 -6.28 0.33
CA SER A 256 5.68 -7.57 0.79
C SER A 256 4.72 -8.35 1.68
N PRO A 257 3.92 -7.75 2.59
CA PRO A 257 3.02 -8.52 3.45
C PRO A 257 1.95 -9.28 2.66
N THR A 258 1.47 -8.69 1.57
CA THR A 258 0.49 -9.33 0.67
C THR A 258 1.15 -10.30 -0.32
N ILE A 259 2.31 -9.96 -0.87
CA ILE A 259 3.02 -10.79 -1.86
C ILE A 259 3.63 -12.06 -1.23
N ASP A 260 4.09 -11.97 0.03
CA ASP A 260 4.74 -13.05 0.78
C ASP A 260 3.83 -13.68 1.86
N ARG A 261 2.51 -13.67 1.61
CA ARG A 261 1.50 -14.29 2.48
C ARG A 261 1.77 -15.78 2.69
N ALA A 262 1.45 -16.28 3.89
CA ALA A 262 1.55 -17.70 4.24
C ALA A 262 0.49 -18.58 3.54
N ASN A 263 -0.67 -18.00 3.21
CA ASN A 263 -1.76 -18.70 2.53
C ASN A 263 -1.46 -18.85 1.02
N VAL A 264 -0.58 -19.82 0.71
CA VAL A 264 -0.09 -20.19 -0.62
C VAL A 264 -0.56 -21.62 -0.94
N TYR A 265 -1.09 -21.84 -2.14
CA TYR A 265 -1.66 -23.14 -2.57
C TYR A 265 -0.58 -24.22 -2.68
N VAL A 266 0.61 -23.86 -3.18
CA VAL A 266 1.81 -24.70 -3.24
C VAL A 266 3.04 -23.82 -3.05
N GLY A 267 3.89 -24.14 -2.09
CA GLY A 267 5.17 -23.46 -1.89
C GLY A 267 5.94 -23.99 -0.70
N PHE A 268 7.23 -24.24 -0.87
CA PHE A 268 8.11 -24.52 0.25
C PHE A 268 8.39 -23.23 1.01
N GLN A 269 8.12 -23.26 2.32
CA GLN A 269 8.48 -22.21 3.24
C GLN A 269 10.00 -22.29 3.51
N VAL A 270 10.71 -21.18 3.26
CA VAL A 270 12.16 -21.10 3.48
C VAL A 270 12.44 -19.96 4.43
N GLN A 271 13.15 -20.27 5.51
CA GLN A 271 13.63 -19.24 6.43
C GLN A 271 14.84 -18.51 5.84
N LEU A 272 14.84 -17.18 5.93
CA LEU A 272 15.99 -16.35 5.54
C LEU A 272 17.10 -16.42 6.59
N ASN A 273 18.34 -16.52 6.11
CA ASN A 273 19.52 -16.64 6.95
C ASN A 273 19.61 -15.49 7.98
N PHE A 274 19.84 -15.84 9.24
CA PHE A 274 20.00 -14.91 10.37
C PHE A 274 18.78 -14.04 10.69
N THR A 275 17.59 -14.41 10.22
CA THR A 275 16.33 -13.71 10.50
C THR A 275 15.22 -14.71 10.80
N GLY A 276 14.17 -14.27 11.49
CA GLY A 276 12.94 -15.04 11.70
C GLY A 276 11.94 -14.96 10.55
N ILE A 277 12.37 -14.46 9.39
CA ILE A 277 11.49 -14.21 8.25
C ILE A 277 11.43 -15.46 7.39
N PHE A 278 10.22 -16.01 7.28
CA PHE A 278 9.90 -17.06 6.35
C PHE A 278 9.40 -16.47 5.03
N MET A 279 10.05 -16.85 3.94
CA MET A 279 9.58 -16.60 2.59
C MET A 279 8.78 -17.78 2.09
N HIS A 280 7.59 -17.50 1.58
CA HIS A 280 6.75 -18.49 0.93
C HIS A 280 7.04 -18.39 -0.56
N GLY A 281 7.91 -19.24 -1.10
CA GLY A 281 8.28 -19.23 -2.52
C GLY A 281 9.48 -18.34 -2.89
N LYS A 282 9.91 -18.43 -4.16
CA LYS A 282 11.13 -17.79 -4.65
C LYS A 282 10.83 -16.41 -5.24
N ILE A 283 10.93 -15.36 -4.43
CA ILE A 283 10.79 -13.96 -4.87
C ILE A 283 12.15 -13.24 -4.70
N PRO A 284 13.01 -13.21 -5.73
CA PRO A 284 14.39 -12.73 -5.58
C PRO A 284 14.50 -11.26 -5.18
N THR A 285 13.62 -10.40 -5.73
CA THR A 285 13.63 -8.96 -5.45
C THR A 285 13.34 -8.67 -3.98
N LEU A 286 12.34 -9.36 -3.41
CA LEU A 286 12.00 -9.25 -1.99
C LEU A 286 13.11 -9.77 -1.10
N LYS A 287 13.70 -10.93 -1.44
CA LYS A 287 14.84 -11.50 -0.70
C LYS A 287 15.99 -10.50 -0.58
N ILE A 288 16.33 -9.79 -1.66
CA ILE A 288 17.38 -8.77 -1.65
C ILE A 288 17.02 -7.63 -0.68
N SER A 289 15.80 -7.09 -0.77
CA SER A 289 15.36 -6.00 0.10
C SER A 289 15.41 -6.38 1.58
N VAL A 290 14.90 -7.57 1.94
CA VAL A 290 14.90 -8.03 3.35
C VAL A 290 16.32 -8.24 3.88
N ILE A 291 17.23 -8.82 3.08
CA ILE A 291 18.64 -8.98 3.46
C ILE A 291 19.33 -7.64 3.67
N GLN A 292 18.98 -6.62 2.87
CA GLN A 292 19.53 -5.28 3.02
C GLN A 292 19.03 -4.60 4.30
N ILE A 293 17.75 -4.76 4.64
CA ILE A 293 17.16 -4.23 5.88
C ILE A 293 17.84 -4.86 7.10
N PHE A 294 17.91 -6.20 7.16
CA PHE A 294 18.46 -6.92 8.32
C PHE A 294 19.96 -7.20 8.24
N ARG A 295 20.71 -6.35 7.51
CA ARG A 295 22.17 -6.50 7.36
C ARG A 295 22.88 -6.29 8.70
N ALA A 296 24.13 -6.76 8.80
CA ALA A 296 24.99 -6.58 9.98
C ALA A 296 24.36 -7.11 11.29
N HIS A 297 23.67 -8.25 11.19
CA HIS A 297 23.01 -8.94 12.30
C HIS A 297 21.96 -8.10 13.04
N LEU A 298 21.26 -7.20 12.33
CA LEU A 298 20.26 -6.32 12.93
C LEU A 298 19.18 -7.10 13.70
N TRP A 299 18.72 -8.24 13.20
CA TRP A 299 17.74 -9.09 13.89
C TRP A 299 18.19 -9.50 15.30
N LEU A 300 19.44 -9.93 15.42
CA LEU A 300 20.03 -10.29 16.71
C LEU A 300 20.14 -9.07 17.63
N LYS A 301 20.63 -7.94 17.08
CA LYS A 301 20.82 -6.70 17.82
C LYS A 301 19.51 -6.13 18.37
N ILE A 302 18.43 -6.15 17.58
CA ILE A 302 17.10 -5.70 18.04
C ILE A 302 16.67 -6.52 19.25
N ARG A 303 16.71 -7.86 19.15
CA ARG A 303 16.32 -8.73 20.27
C ARG A 303 17.20 -8.50 21.50
N GLU A 304 18.52 -8.43 21.33
CA GLU A 304 19.44 -8.20 22.43
C GLU A 304 19.24 -6.83 23.09
N SER A 305 18.91 -5.80 22.31
CA SER A 305 18.55 -4.47 22.82
C SER A 305 17.29 -4.55 23.68
N VAL A 306 16.19 -5.11 23.14
CA VAL A 306 14.93 -5.23 23.89
C VAL A 306 15.11 -6.00 25.20
N VAL A 307 15.88 -7.09 25.18
CA VAL A 307 16.17 -7.86 26.42
C VAL A 307 16.97 -7.02 27.42
N LEU A 308 17.95 -6.23 26.96
CA LEU A 308 18.72 -5.35 27.84
C LEU A 308 17.86 -4.23 28.42
N ASP A 309 17.01 -3.61 27.61
CA ASP A 309 16.12 -2.54 28.03
C ASP A 309 15.11 -3.06 29.08
N LEU A 310 14.55 -4.27 28.86
CA LEU A 310 13.70 -4.93 29.85
C LEU A 310 14.45 -5.22 31.15
N CYS A 311 15.68 -5.74 31.10
CA CYS A 311 16.50 -5.94 32.31
C CYS A 311 16.67 -4.63 33.09
N GLN A 312 16.99 -3.52 32.40
CA GLN A 312 17.15 -2.21 33.03
C GLN A 312 15.87 -1.72 33.71
N VAL A 313 14.71 -1.96 33.10
CA VAL A 313 13.41 -1.62 33.72
C VAL A 313 13.17 -2.46 34.97
N PHE A 314 13.41 -3.77 34.92
CA PHE A 314 13.25 -4.63 36.10
C PHE A 314 14.26 -4.31 37.22
N ASP A 315 15.49 -3.93 36.88
CA ASP A 315 16.51 -3.51 37.84
C ASP A 315 16.12 -2.21 38.58
N GLN A 316 15.29 -1.36 37.98
CA GLN A 316 14.78 -0.14 38.62
C GLN A 316 13.60 -0.42 39.57
N GLU A 317 12.89 -1.51 39.37
CA GLU A 317 11.63 -1.85 40.07
C GLU A 317 11.77 -3.06 41.03
N LEU A 318 13.00 -3.35 41.48
CA LEU A 318 13.29 -4.51 42.35
C LEU A 318 12.48 -4.50 43.65
N ASP A 319 12.50 -3.37 44.36
CA ASP A 319 11.84 -3.23 45.66
C ASP A 319 10.31 -3.28 45.54
N ALA A 320 9.76 -2.66 44.50
CA ALA A 320 8.31 -2.59 44.27
C ALA A 320 7.71 -3.94 43.89
N LEU A 321 8.48 -4.79 43.18
CA LEU A 321 8.04 -6.10 42.70
C LEU A 321 8.50 -7.27 43.59
N GLU A 322 9.19 -6.99 44.71
CA GLU A 322 9.78 -7.99 45.61
C GLU A 322 10.72 -8.98 44.87
N VAL A 323 11.54 -8.45 43.95
CA VAL A 323 12.53 -9.22 43.19
C VAL A 323 13.87 -9.20 43.94
N GLU A 324 14.44 -10.36 44.22
CA GLU A 324 15.78 -10.49 44.81
C GLU A 324 16.87 -10.17 43.78
N THR A 325 16.79 -10.80 42.60
CA THR A 325 17.75 -10.60 41.51
C THR A 325 17.12 -10.77 40.14
N VAL A 326 17.58 -9.95 39.19
CA VAL A 326 17.27 -10.06 37.76
C VAL A 326 18.49 -10.67 37.07
N GLN A 327 18.35 -11.90 36.58
CA GLN A 327 19.42 -12.60 35.88
C GLN A 327 19.13 -12.66 34.38
N LYS A 328 20.00 -12.02 33.58
CA LYS A 328 20.01 -12.21 32.13
C LYS A 328 20.72 -13.52 31.78
N GLU A 329 20.04 -14.37 31.02
CA GLU A 329 20.58 -15.66 30.62
C GLU A 329 21.61 -15.55 29.48
N THR A 330 22.69 -16.33 29.57
CA THR A 330 23.68 -16.44 28.50
C THR A 330 23.13 -17.31 27.37
N ILE A 331 22.71 -16.67 26.29
CA ILE A 331 21.97 -17.32 25.22
C ILE A 331 22.82 -17.54 23.99
N HIS A 332 22.62 -18.68 23.35
CA HIS A 332 23.19 -18.95 22.03
C HIS A 332 22.67 -17.96 20.98
N ARG A 333 23.58 -17.33 20.23
CA ARG A 333 23.26 -16.27 19.23
C ARG A 333 22.15 -16.66 18.24
N ARG A 334 22.04 -17.95 17.89
CA ARG A 334 21.03 -18.45 16.94
C ARG A 334 19.60 -18.53 17.50
N LYS A 335 19.40 -18.41 18.83
CA LYS A 335 18.06 -18.42 19.44
C LYS A 335 17.17 -17.34 18.84
N SER A 336 17.74 -16.16 18.56
CA SER A 336 17.02 -14.98 18.06
C SER A 336 16.15 -15.24 16.83
N TYR A 337 16.55 -16.20 15.99
CA TYR A 337 15.82 -16.57 14.78
C TYR A 337 15.44 -18.06 14.77
N LYS A 338 15.48 -18.77 15.90
CA LYS A 338 15.02 -20.16 15.98
C LYS A 338 13.55 -20.16 16.41
N MET A 339 12.65 -20.55 15.51
CA MET A 339 11.20 -20.51 15.78
C MET A 339 10.63 -21.82 16.35
N ASN A 340 11.36 -22.93 16.24
CA ASN A 340 10.86 -24.24 16.68
C ASN A 340 11.04 -24.47 18.19
N SER A 341 11.99 -23.78 18.80
CA SER A 341 12.18 -23.82 20.25
C SER A 341 12.93 -22.59 20.74
N SER A 342 12.54 -22.12 21.91
CA SER A 342 13.21 -21.05 22.64
C SER A 342 13.56 -21.50 24.07
N CYS A 343 14.23 -20.62 24.79
CA CYS A 343 14.59 -20.74 26.20
C CYS A 343 14.28 -19.40 26.88
N ALA A 344 14.46 -19.27 28.19
CA ALA A 344 14.33 -17.98 28.88
C ALA A 344 15.36 -16.97 28.35
N ASP A 345 15.01 -15.68 28.35
CA ASP A 345 15.93 -14.55 28.17
C ASP A 345 16.32 -13.91 29.49
N ILE A 346 15.35 -13.77 30.39
CA ILE A 346 15.51 -13.18 31.72
C ILE A 346 14.87 -14.13 32.73
N LEU A 347 15.54 -14.33 33.85
CA LEU A 347 15.01 -14.99 35.04
C LEU A 347 14.93 -13.97 36.17
N LEU A 348 13.75 -13.90 36.80
CA LEU A 348 13.52 -13.13 38.01
C LEU A 348 13.42 -14.11 39.18
N PHE A 349 14.15 -13.81 40.26
CA PHE A 349 14.07 -14.55 41.52
C PHE A 349 13.27 -13.71 42.51
N ALA A 350 12.20 -14.29 43.06
CA ALA A 350 11.39 -13.62 44.07
C ALA A 350 12.14 -13.60 45.43
N ALA A 351 12.02 -12.51 46.18
CA ALA A 351 12.57 -12.43 47.54
C ALA A 351 11.89 -13.43 48.51
N TYR A 352 10.64 -13.80 48.22
CA TYR A 352 9.92 -14.84 48.95
C TYR A 352 9.15 -15.77 48.00
N LYS A 353 7.90 -15.45 47.67
CA LYS A 353 7.04 -16.22 46.76
C LYS A 353 6.03 -15.30 46.10
N TRP A 354 5.91 -15.36 44.78
CA TRP A 354 4.84 -14.69 44.05
C TRP A 354 3.63 -15.59 43.89
N ASN A 355 2.45 -15.06 44.21
CA ASN A 355 1.19 -15.67 43.80
C ASN A 355 0.95 -15.31 42.33
N THR A 356 0.82 -16.32 41.48
CA THR A 356 0.74 -16.13 40.03
C THR A 356 -0.68 -16.37 39.52
N SER A 357 -1.08 -15.62 38.49
CA SER A 357 -2.35 -15.82 37.80
C SER A 357 -2.27 -16.95 36.76
N LYS A 358 -3.43 -17.35 36.26
CA LYS A 358 -3.50 -18.18 35.04
C LYS A 358 -2.99 -17.39 33.82
N PRO A 359 -2.45 -18.05 32.79
CA PRO A 359 -2.01 -17.36 31.58
C PRO A 359 -3.14 -16.55 30.94
N SER A 360 -2.93 -15.23 30.83
CA SER A 360 -3.82 -14.27 30.18
C SER A 360 -3.05 -13.45 29.12
N LEU A 361 -3.76 -12.65 28.33
CA LEU A 361 -3.12 -11.71 27.40
C LEU A 361 -2.76 -10.41 28.13
N LEU A 362 -1.75 -9.70 27.63
CA LEU A 362 -1.27 -8.44 28.21
C LEU A 362 -2.37 -7.37 28.37
N ALA A 363 -3.39 -7.37 27.50
CA ALA A 363 -4.48 -6.38 27.52
C ALA A 363 -5.70 -6.85 28.34
N ASP A 364 -5.67 -8.05 28.92
CA ASP A 364 -6.75 -8.53 29.79
C ASP A 364 -6.66 -7.79 31.13
N SER A 365 -7.80 -7.38 31.69
CA SER A 365 -7.87 -6.58 32.93
C SER A 365 -8.33 -7.36 34.16
N LYS A 366 -8.71 -8.63 34.00
CA LYS A 366 -9.31 -9.46 35.05
C LYS A 366 -8.46 -10.69 35.30
N ASP A 367 -7.31 -10.48 35.91
CA ASP A 367 -6.48 -11.58 36.38
C ASP A 367 -7.00 -12.11 37.72
N VAL A 368 -7.22 -13.41 37.78
CA VAL A 368 -7.49 -14.12 39.02
C VAL A 368 -6.18 -14.76 39.46
N ILE A 369 -5.67 -14.32 40.60
CA ILE A 369 -4.49 -14.88 41.23
C ILE A 369 -4.88 -16.22 41.84
N ASP A 370 -4.34 -17.31 41.30
CA ASP A 370 -4.56 -18.66 41.84
C ASP A 370 -3.61 -18.90 43.04
N ASN A 371 -3.84 -19.98 43.81
CA ASN A 371 -2.93 -20.42 44.88
C ASN A 371 -1.60 -21.00 44.37
N THR A 372 -1.25 -20.81 43.10
CA THR A 372 0.03 -21.24 42.52
C THR A 372 1.12 -20.25 42.86
N THR A 373 2.00 -20.64 43.79
CA THR A 373 3.17 -19.86 44.18
C THR A 373 4.39 -20.24 43.34
N SER A 374 5.18 -19.25 42.93
CA SER A 374 6.47 -19.47 42.25
C SER A 374 7.57 -18.60 42.83
N GLU A 375 8.77 -19.16 42.89
CA GLU A 375 10.00 -18.47 43.29
C GLU A 375 10.80 -17.97 42.07
N LYS A 376 10.50 -18.53 40.87
CA LYS A 376 11.21 -18.22 39.63
C LYS A 376 10.25 -17.87 38.51
N TYR A 377 10.43 -16.69 37.93
CA TYR A 377 9.64 -16.22 36.81
C TYR A 377 10.54 -15.97 35.60
N TRP A 378 10.19 -16.54 34.44
CA TRP A 378 10.98 -16.34 33.24
C TRP A 378 10.27 -15.51 32.19
N ILE A 379 11.07 -14.75 31.45
CA ILE A 379 10.63 -13.86 30.37
C ILE A 379 11.31 -14.32 29.09
N GLY A 380 10.53 -14.56 28.04
CA GLY A 380 11.03 -14.84 26.69
C GLY A 380 10.65 -13.73 25.72
N VAL A 381 11.60 -13.24 24.94
CA VAL A 381 11.37 -12.24 23.90
C VAL A 381 11.48 -12.91 22.52
N GLN A 382 10.41 -12.85 21.74
CA GLN A 382 10.35 -13.40 20.39
C GLN A 382 10.00 -12.31 19.37
N LEU A 383 10.92 -12.11 18.42
CA LEU A 383 10.66 -11.28 17.24
C LEU A 383 9.84 -12.14 16.27
N ARG A 384 8.54 -11.88 16.13
CA ARG A 384 7.47 -12.65 15.45
C ARG A 384 6.76 -13.69 16.31
N ARG A 385 5.43 -13.73 16.22
CA ARG A 385 4.54 -14.64 16.96
C ARG A 385 4.61 -16.05 16.36
N ASP A 386 5.12 -17.02 17.12
CA ASP A 386 4.90 -18.46 16.88
C ASP A 386 4.71 -19.20 18.21
N LYS A 387 3.91 -20.26 18.20
CA LYS A 387 3.54 -21.05 19.39
C LYS A 387 4.48 -22.24 19.59
N MET A 388 5.41 -22.17 20.56
CA MET A 388 5.89 -23.26 21.43
C MET A 388 7.29 -22.95 22.01
N SER A 389 7.48 -23.21 23.31
CA SER A 389 8.80 -23.26 23.96
C SER A 389 8.85 -24.25 25.12
N VAL A 390 10.05 -24.73 25.45
CA VAL A 390 10.35 -25.61 26.60
C VAL A 390 10.91 -24.73 27.72
N ASN A 391 10.40 -24.90 28.93
CA ASN A 391 10.46 -23.86 29.97
C ASN A 391 11.13 -24.34 31.27
N PRO A 392 11.94 -23.50 31.94
CA PRO A 392 12.59 -23.83 33.21
C PRO A 392 11.65 -23.78 34.43
N SER A 393 10.55 -23.03 34.35
CA SER A 393 9.45 -23.05 35.32
C SER A 393 8.10 -22.90 34.59
N PRO A 394 6.98 -23.34 35.19
CA PRO A 394 5.66 -23.25 34.56
C PRO A 394 5.10 -21.81 34.52
N THR A 395 5.68 -20.89 35.30
CA THR A 395 5.24 -19.48 35.40
C THR A 395 6.12 -18.57 34.55
N ALA A 396 5.49 -17.85 33.62
CA ALA A 396 6.20 -17.21 32.51
C ALA A 396 5.45 -16.06 31.87
N VAL A 397 6.19 -15.22 31.15
CA VAL A 397 5.64 -14.39 30.08
C VAL A 397 6.44 -14.55 28.79
N MET A 398 5.73 -14.57 27.67
CA MET A 398 6.32 -14.54 26.32
C MET A 398 5.88 -13.26 25.61
N ILE A 399 6.85 -12.40 25.31
CA ILE A 399 6.66 -11.13 24.64
C ILE A 399 6.93 -11.33 23.15
N GLY A 400 5.88 -11.30 22.35
CA GLY A 400 5.96 -11.35 20.88
C GLY A 400 5.94 -9.95 20.28
N ILE A 401 6.94 -9.61 19.46
CA ILE A 401 7.06 -8.31 18.77
C ILE A 401 7.00 -8.53 17.27
N ASP A 402 6.08 -7.89 16.56
CA ASP A 402 5.96 -8.02 15.10
C ASP A 402 6.65 -6.86 14.37
N LEU A 403 7.90 -7.07 13.97
CA LEU A 403 8.71 -6.05 13.30
C LEU A 403 8.13 -5.54 11.97
N ALA A 404 7.17 -6.24 11.35
CA ALA A 404 6.53 -5.77 10.12
C ALA A 404 5.38 -4.79 10.38
N TYR A 405 4.78 -4.85 11.56
CA TYR A 405 3.57 -4.10 11.92
C TYR A 405 3.73 -3.24 13.19
N ASN A 406 4.92 -3.28 13.80
CA ASN A 406 5.26 -2.71 15.10
C ASN A 406 4.43 -3.31 16.23
#